data_AF-A0A6B3INK2-F1
#
_entry.id   AF-A0A6B3INK2-F1
#
_cell.length_a   1.000
_cell.length_b   1.000
_cell.length_c   1.000
_cell.angle_alpha   90.00
_cell.angle_beta   90.00
_cell.angle_gamma   90.00
#
_symmetry.space_group_name_H-M   'P 1'
#
loop_
_entity.id
_entity.type
_entity.pdbx_description
1 polymer ?
#
loop_
_entity_poly.entity_id
_entity_poly.type
_entity_poly.pdbx_seq_one_letter_code
_entity_poly.pdbx_strand_id
1 'polypeptide(L)'
;GLDVNERRIVAAVADVTGRTVGQFELATPGRRADSVVRQVTDALDGAVKEAGLTRADIHRVVIGTPGAFDPSTGRLRYASHLPGWHSPTLLDELAAYLPMPVEYENDVNLVAVAEQRLGAARGHDDFVLLWN
;
A
#
# COMPACT_ATOMS: atom_id res chain seq x y z
N GLY A 1 -0.41 6.46 1.16
CA GLY A 1 -0.55 4.99 1.27
C GLY A 1 -1.09 4.43 -0.02
N LEU A 2 -0.82 3.16 -0.29
CA LEU A 2 -1.40 2.41 -1.41
C LEU A 2 -2.11 1.17 -0.86
N ASP A 3 -3.38 0.99 -1.20
CA ASP A 3 -4.15 -0.23 -0.98
C ASP A 3 -4.16 -1.05 -2.27
N VAL A 4 -3.60 -2.25 -2.22
CA VAL A 4 -3.42 -3.13 -3.38
C VAL A 4 -4.32 -4.34 -3.26
N ASN A 5 -5.11 -4.59 -4.30
CA ASN A 5 -5.82 -5.86 -4.48
C ASN A 5 -5.66 -6.39 -5.90
N GLU A 6 -6.33 -7.51 -6.21
CA GLU A 6 -6.23 -8.18 -7.51
C GLU A 6 -6.73 -7.34 -8.70
N ARG A 7 -7.54 -6.30 -8.45
CA ARG A 7 -8.24 -5.52 -9.50
C ARG A 7 -7.75 -4.10 -9.62
N ARG A 8 -7.20 -3.53 -8.56
CA ARG A 8 -6.79 -2.13 -8.52
C ARG A 8 -5.73 -1.86 -7.46
N ILE A 9 -5.06 -0.72 -7.62
CA ILE A 9 -4.27 -0.04 -6.60
C ILE A 9 -4.93 1.31 -6.33
N VAL A 10 -5.32 1.55 -5.08
CA VAL A 10 -5.82 2.85 -4.62
C VAL A 10 -4.70 3.57 -3.87
N ALA A 11 -4.19 4.65 -4.43
CA ALA A 11 -3.20 5.51 -3.78
C ALA A 11 -3.90 6.73 -3.16
N ALA A 12 -3.50 7.10 -1.95
CA ALA A 12 -3.93 8.33 -1.30
C ALA A 12 -2.74 9.05 -0.67
N VAL A 13 -2.65 10.36 -0.87
CA VAL A 13 -1.72 11.26 -0.19
C VAL A 13 -2.48 11.94 0.94
N ALA A 14 -1.94 11.88 2.16
CA ALA A 14 -2.50 12.55 3.32
C ALA A 14 -1.49 13.55 3.90
N ASP A 15 -1.99 14.66 4.43
CA ASP A 15 -1.16 15.58 5.22
C ASP A 15 -0.90 15.02 6.63
N VAL A 16 -0.08 15.74 7.42
CA VAL A 16 0.32 15.31 8.77
C VAL A 16 -0.84 15.17 9.76
N THR A 17 -2.01 15.73 9.45
CA THR A 17 -3.23 15.59 10.27
C THR A 17 -4.02 14.32 9.92
N GLY A 18 -3.60 13.59 8.89
CA GLY A 18 -4.30 12.42 8.36
C GLY A 18 -5.38 12.76 7.33
N ARG A 19 -5.53 14.03 6.95
CA ARG A 19 -6.48 14.45 5.92
C ARG A 19 -5.95 14.10 4.54
N THR A 20 -6.73 13.35 3.76
CA THR A 20 -6.43 13.05 2.36
C THR A 20 -6.46 14.33 1.52
N VAL A 21 -5.39 14.58 0.76
CA VAL A 21 -5.20 15.74 -0.12
C VAL A 21 -5.10 15.38 -1.60
N GLY A 22 -4.98 14.09 -1.93
CA GLY A 22 -5.08 13.56 -3.29
C GLY A 22 -5.28 12.04 -3.28
N GLN A 23 -6.00 11.50 -4.26
CA GLN A 23 -6.35 10.10 -4.35
C GLN A 23 -6.50 9.61 -5.79
N PHE A 24 -5.78 8.56 -6.15
CA PHE A 24 -5.86 7.98 -7.49
C PHE A 24 -6.09 6.48 -7.45
N GLU A 25 -6.94 6.00 -8.35
CA GLU A 25 -7.20 4.58 -8.54
C GLU A 25 -6.63 4.12 -9.89
N LEU A 26 -5.72 3.15 -9.84
CA LEU A 26 -5.20 2.46 -11.00
C LEU A 26 -5.85 1.09 -11.11
N ALA A 27 -6.57 0.83 -12.20
CA ALA A 27 -7.03 -0.52 -12.49
C ALA A 27 -5.85 -1.43 -12.86
N THR A 28 -5.78 -2.62 -12.25
CA THR A 28 -4.75 -3.64 -12.50
C THR A 28 -5.39 -4.91 -13.06
N PRO A 29 -6.02 -4.86 -14.26
CA PRO A 29 -6.64 -6.04 -14.85
C PRO A 29 -5.57 -7.12 -15.03
N GLY A 30 -5.79 -8.29 -14.40
CA GLY A 30 -4.84 -9.38 -14.38
C GLY A 30 -4.32 -9.75 -15.77
N ARG A 31 -3.02 -10.11 -15.83
CA ARG A 31 -2.22 -10.54 -16.99
C ARG A 31 -1.66 -9.45 -17.93
N ARG A 32 -1.73 -8.16 -17.62
CA ARG A 32 -0.90 -7.17 -18.36
C ARG A 32 0.55 -7.21 -17.87
N ALA A 33 1.49 -7.13 -18.82
CA ALA A 33 2.92 -7.37 -18.65
C ALA A 33 3.69 -6.25 -17.90
N ASP A 34 2.99 -5.34 -17.24
CA ASP A 34 3.61 -4.21 -16.55
C ASP A 34 4.12 -4.66 -15.18
N SER A 35 5.37 -4.33 -14.84
CA SER A 35 5.96 -4.67 -13.56
C SER A 35 5.17 -4.06 -12.40
N VAL A 36 5.13 -4.75 -11.26
CA VAL A 36 4.49 -4.22 -10.03
C VAL A 36 5.06 -2.86 -9.65
N VAL A 37 6.38 -2.67 -9.82
CA VAL A 37 7.04 -1.37 -9.60
C VAL A 37 6.38 -0.27 -10.42
N ARG A 38 6.15 -0.50 -11.72
CA ARG A 38 5.48 0.47 -12.60
C ARG A 38 4.06 0.78 -12.14
N GLN A 39 3.30 -0.25 -11.76
CA GLN A 39 1.91 -0.08 -11.30
C GLN A 39 1.83 0.74 -10.00
N VAL A 40 2.70 0.45 -9.03
CA VAL A 40 2.80 1.20 -7.78
C VAL A 40 3.18 2.66 -8.07
N THR A 41 4.14 2.89 -8.96
CA THR A 41 4.59 4.25 -9.27
C THR A 41 3.56 5.05 -10.06
N ASP A 42 2.86 4.42 -11.00
CA ASP A 42 1.78 5.07 -11.76
C ASP A 42 0.63 5.49 -10.82
N ALA A 43 0.25 4.62 -9.89
CA ALA A 43 -0.77 4.92 -8.89
C ALA A 43 -0.33 6.06 -7.94
N LEU A 44 0.92 6.01 -7.45
CA LEU A 44 1.49 7.07 -6.61
C LEU A 44 1.50 8.41 -7.36
N ASP A 45 1.97 8.43 -8.60
CA ASP A 45 2.06 9.65 -9.41
C ASP A 45 0.71 10.28 -9.64
N GLY A 46 -0.33 9.46 -9.87
CA GLY A 46 -1.70 9.95 -9.98
C GLY A 46 -2.16 10.70 -8.74
N ALA A 47 -1.96 10.12 -7.55
CA ALA A 47 -2.40 10.72 -6.29
C ALA A 47 -1.57 11.96 -5.91
N VAL A 48 -0.25 11.92 -6.16
CA VAL A 48 0.67 13.05 -5.96
C VAL A 48 0.31 14.22 -6.87
N LYS A 49 0.00 13.94 -8.14
CA LYS A 49 -0.40 14.95 -9.12
C LYS A 49 -1.72 15.61 -8.73
N GLU A 50 -2.71 14.84 -8.30
CA GLU A 50 -4.00 15.39 -7.85
C GLU A 50 -3.83 16.28 -6.62
N ALA A 51 -2.92 15.91 -5.70
CA ALA A 51 -2.56 16.74 -4.55
C ALA A 51 -1.80 18.03 -4.92
N GLY A 52 -1.40 18.22 -6.18
CA GLY A 52 -0.59 19.36 -6.62
C GLY A 52 0.84 19.33 -6.09
N LEU A 53 1.35 18.13 -5.78
CA LEU A 53 2.66 17.90 -5.19
C LEU A 53 3.62 17.23 -6.18
N THR A 54 4.85 17.04 -5.75
CA THR A 54 5.86 16.21 -6.41
C THR A 54 6.25 15.03 -5.53
N ARG A 55 6.93 14.02 -6.10
CA ARG A 55 7.45 12.89 -5.31
C ARG A 55 8.39 13.33 -4.18
N ALA A 56 9.12 14.44 -4.35
CA ALA A 56 10.04 14.96 -3.34
C ALA A 56 9.33 15.51 -2.10
N ASP A 57 8.04 15.85 -2.22
CA ASP A 57 7.22 16.33 -1.10
C ASP A 57 6.68 15.18 -0.24
N ILE A 58 6.81 13.94 -0.70
CA ILE A 58 6.29 12.76 -0.02
C ILE A 58 7.33 12.24 0.98
N HIS A 59 6.99 12.32 2.27
CA HIS A 59 7.87 11.87 3.34
C HIS A 59 8.04 10.34 3.40
N ARG A 60 6.98 9.58 3.11
CA ARG A 60 6.96 8.11 3.19
C ARG A 60 5.83 7.52 2.35
N VAL A 61 6.04 6.32 1.85
CA VAL A 61 5.01 5.48 1.23
C VAL A 61 4.79 4.24 2.08
N VAL A 62 3.51 3.89 2.33
CA VAL A 62 3.10 2.62 2.94
C VAL A 62 2.26 1.87 1.92
N ILE A 63 2.61 0.61 1.66
CA ILE A 63 1.93 -0.29 0.73
C ILE A 63 1.22 -1.38 1.54
N GLY A 64 -0.10 -1.42 1.46
CA GLY A 64 -0.96 -2.45 2.03
C GLY A 64 -1.32 -3.49 0.98
N THR A 65 -1.17 -4.78 1.31
CA THR A 65 -1.67 -5.88 0.47
C THR A 65 -2.38 -6.94 1.33
N PRO A 66 -3.28 -7.73 0.73
CA PRO A 66 -3.61 -9.05 1.26
C PRO A 66 -2.36 -9.91 1.43
N GLY A 67 -2.40 -10.81 2.40
CA GLY A 67 -1.28 -11.69 2.72
C GLY A 67 -0.15 -10.99 3.47
N ALA A 68 0.97 -11.69 3.62
CA ALA A 68 2.11 -11.19 4.38
C ALA A 68 3.42 -11.66 3.76
N PHE A 69 4.42 -10.77 3.69
CA PHE A 69 5.78 -11.14 3.31
C PHE A 69 6.44 -11.98 4.40
N ASP A 70 7.06 -13.08 4.02
CA ASP A 70 7.85 -13.92 4.90
C ASP A 70 9.24 -13.28 5.09
N PRO A 71 9.62 -12.84 6.30
CA PRO A 71 10.88 -12.14 6.53
C PRO A 71 12.12 -12.97 6.20
N SER A 72 12.01 -14.31 6.21
CA SER A 72 13.13 -15.20 5.90
C SER A 72 13.38 -15.38 4.41
N THR A 73 12.34 -15.22 3.58
CA THR A 73 12.43 -15.46 2.13
C THR A 73 12.19 -14.23 1.27
N GLY A 74 11.65 -13.15 1.84
CA GLY A 74 11.22 -11.96 1.10
C GLY A 74 10.02 -12.20 0.19
N ARG A 75 9.32 -13.35 0.31
CA ARG A 75 8.20 -13.71 -0.57
C ARG A 75 6.85 -13.45 0.07
N LEU A 76 5.91 -12.92 -0.71
CA LEU A 76 4.52 -12.78 -0.29
C LEU A 76 3.84 -14.15 -0.13
N ARG A 77 3.18 -14.35 1.01
CA ARG A 77 2.40 -15.55 1.35
C ARG A 77 0.92 -15.19 1.51
N TYR A 78 0.05 -16.19 1.33
CA TYR A 78 -1.41 -16.09 1.51
C TYR A 78 -2.14 -15.14 0.53
N ALA A 79 -1.48 -14.70 -0.54
CA ALA A 79 -2.06 -13.81 -1.55
C ALA A 79 -1.69 -14.23 -2.98
N SER A 80 -1.76 -15.52 -3.29
CA SER A 80 -1.38 -16.08 -4.61
C SER A 80 -2.13 -15.45 -5.80
N HIS A 81 -3.30 -14.85 -5.54
CA HIS A 81 -4.10 -14.15 -6.53
C HIS A 81 -3.53 -12.78 -6.96
N LEU A 82 -2.57 -12.20 -6.21
CA LEU A 82 -1.92 -10.95 -6.58
C LEU A 82 -0.84 -11.19 -7.66
N PRO A 83 -1.04 -10.69 -8.90
CA PRO A 83 -0.12 -10.97 -10.00
C PRO A 83 1.18 -10.16 -9.85
N GLY A 84 2.33 -10.83 -9.97
CA GLY A 84 3.65 -10.18 -9.94
C GLY A 84 4.21 -9.85 -8.55
N TRP A 85 3.42 -10.05 -7.48
CA TRP A 85 3.82 -9.72 -6.10
C TRP A 85 4.70 -10.78 -5.41
N HIS A 86 4.96 -11.91 -6.07
CA HIS A 86 5.60 -13.09 -5.47
C HIS A 86 7.14 -13.13 -5.60
N SER A 87 7.74 -12.09 -6.17
CA SER A 87 9.19 -11.99 -6.29
C SER A 87 9.82 -11.74 -4.91
N PRO A 88 10.90 -12.46 -4.53
CA PRO A 88 11.59 -12.25 -3.26
C PRO A 88 12.29 -10.88 -3.16
N THR A 89 12.55 -10.23 -4.30
CA THR A 89 13.27 -8.94 -4.39
C THR A 89 12.35 -7.75 -4.54
N LEU A 90 11.03 -7.95 -4.58
CA LEU A 90 10.09 -6.89 -4.96
C LEU A 90 10.14 -5.68 -4.02
N LEU A 91 10.24 -5.89 -2.71
CA LEU A 91 10.31 -4.79 -1.75
C LEU A 91 11.58 -3.95 -1.94
N ASP A 92 12.70 -4.60 -2.24
CA ASP A 92 13.97 -3.92 -2.53
C ASP A 92 13.90 -3.16 -3.85
N GLU A 93 13.27 -3.74 -4.88
CA GLU A 93 13.05 -3.07 -6.17
C GLU A 93 12.18 -1.81 -6.02
N LEU A 94 11.13 -1.87 -5.19
CA LEU A 94 10.27 -0.73 -4.88
C LEU A 94 11.03 0.36 -4.11
N ALA A 95 11.81 -0.04 -3.10
CA ALA A 95 12.62 0.88 -2.30
C ALA A 95 13.73 1.54 -3.13
N ALA A 96 14.32 0.84 -4.10
CA ALA A 96 15.34 1.38 -4.99
C ALA A 96 14.77 2.37 -6.02
N TYR A 97 13.50 2.21 -6.42
CA TYR A 97 12.87 3.03 -7.44
C TYR A 97 12.21 4.31 -6.88
N LEU A 98 11.83 4.30 -5.61
CA LEU A 98 11.14 5.41 -4.96
C LEU A 98 12.13 6.28 -4.15
N PRO A 99 12.10 7.61 -4.29
CA PRO A 99 13.08 8.49 -3.63
C PRO A 99 12.80 8.72 -2.14
N MET A 100 11.80 8.04 -1.57
CA MET A 100 11.39 8.13 -0.18
C MET A 100 11.29 6.73 0.45
N PRO A 101 11.34 6.62 1.79
CA PRO A 101 11.14 5.35 2.47
C PRO A 101 9.83 4.67 2.05
N VAL A 102 9.93 3.38 1.75
CA VAL A 102 8.82 2.49 1.43
C VAL A 102 8.67 1.48 2.54
N GLU A 103 7.48 1.45 3.15
CA GLU A 103 7.09 0.45 4.13
C GLU A 103 5.99 -0.43 3.54
N TYR A 104 6.00 -1.69 3.96
CA TYR A 104 4.97 -2.66 3.63
C TYR A 104 4.19 -3.02 4.89
N GLU A 105 2.89 -3.22 4.76
CA GLU A 105 2.06 -3.75 5.85
C GLU A 105 0.98 -4.68 5.30
N ASN A 106 0.53 -5.63 6.12
CA ASN A 106 -0.67 -6.40 5.80
C ASN A 106 -1.92 -5.51 5.92
N ASP A 107 -2.84 -5.64 4.97
CA ASP A 107 -4.10 -4.88 4.94
C ASP A 107 -4.94 -5.01 6.22
N VAL A 108 -5.11 -6.22 6.76
CA VAL A 108 -5.88 -6.45 8.00
C VAL A 108 -5.24 -5.74 9.20
N ASN A 109 -3.90 -5.69 9.29
CA ASN A 109 -3.21 -4.91 10.30
C ASN A 109 -3.49 -3.41 10.15
N LEU A 110 -3.49 -2.88 8.92
CA LEU A 110 -3.82 -1.48 8.65
C LEU A 110 -5.27 -1.15 9.02
N VAL A 111 -6.21 -2.08 8.77
CA VAL A 111 -7.60 -1.92 9.21
C VAL A 111 -7.67 -1.88 10.73
N ALA A 112 -6.97 -2.76 11.44
CA ALA A 112 -6.94 -2.73 12.90
C ALA A 112 -6.46 -1.36 13.42
N VAL A 113 -5.37 -0.82 12.85
CA VAL A 113 -4.89 0.53 13.19
C VAL A 113 -5.94 1.60 12.88
N ALA A 114 -6.65 1.50 11.76
CA ALA A 114 -7.71 2.44 11.41
C ALA A 114 -8.89 2.37 12.39
N GLU A 115 -9.32 1.18 12.79
CA GLU A 115 -10.39 0.97 13.77
C GLU A 115 -10.02 1.51 15.15
N GLN A 116 -8.76 1.35 15.57
CA GLN A 116 -8.28 1.90 16.84
C GLN A 116 -8.22 3.44 16.83
N ARG A 117 -7.84 4.03 15.69
CA ARG A 117 -7.68 5.49 15.58
C ARG A 117 -8.99 6.23 15.34
N LEU A 118 -9.82 5.69 14.44
CA LEU A 118 -10.97 6.39 13.86
C LEU A 118 -12.27 5.62 14.00
N GLY A 119 -12.22 4.31 14.27
CA GLY A 119 -13.37 3.41 14.23
C GLY A 119 -13.83 2.90 15.59
N ALA A 120 -14.33 1.67 15.59
CA ALA A 120 -15.04 1.05 16.71
C ALA A 120 -14.13 0.76 17.92
N ALA A 121 -12.82 0.60 17.70
CA ALA A 121 -11.85 0.32 18.75
C ALA A 121 -11.27 1.59 19.39
N ARG A 122 -11.79 2.79 19.07
CA ARG A 122 -11.30 4.03 19.68
C ARG A 122 -11.40 4.01 21.20
N GLY A 123 -10.32 4.39 21.88
CA GLY A 123 -10.23 4.41 23.34
C GLY A 123 -9.98 3.03 23.97
N HIS A 124 -9.73 2.00 23.17
CA HIS A 124 -9.30 0.69 23.63
C HIS A 124 -7.82 0.48 23.26
N ASP A 125 -7.00 0.21 24.27
CA ASP A 125 -5.59 -0.10 24.09
C ASP A 125 -5.40 -1.52 23.50
N ASP A 126 -6.28 -2.45 23.89
CA ASP A 126 -6.29 -3.84 23.45
C ASP A 126 -7.64 -4.20 22.79
N PHE A 127 -7.59 -4.77 21.59
CA PHE A 127 -8.76 -5.28 20.88
C PHE A 127 -8.35 -6.38 19.89
N VAL A 128 -9.33 -7.15 19.42
CA VAL A 128 -9.14 -8.16 18.37
C VAL A 128 -10.07 -7.81 17.21
N LEU A 129 -9.51 -7.75 16.00
CA LEU A 129 -10.27 -7.60 14.78
C LEU A 129 -10.39 -8.95 14.07
N LEU A 130 -11.62 -9.33 13.74
CA LEU A 130 -11.92 -10.53 12.96
C LEU A 130 -12.38 -10.10 11.57
N TRP A 131 -11.67 -10.56 10.54
CA TRP A 131 -11.96 -10.28 9.14
C TRP A 131 -12.49 -11.56 8.49
N ASN A 132 -13.69 -11.49 7.90
CA ASN A 132 -14.39 -12.63 7.31
C ASN A 132 -14.55 -12.48 5.80
#